data_AF-A0A673JXB0-F1
#
_entry.id   AF-A0A673JXB0-F1
#
_cell.length_a   1.000
_cell.length_b   1.000
_cell.length_c   1.000
_cell.angle_alpha   90.00
_cell.angle_beta   90.00
_cell.angle_gamma   90.00
#
_symmetry.space_group_name_H-M   'P 1'
#
loop_
_entity.id
_entity.type
_entity.pdbx_description
1 polymer ?
#
loop_
_entity_poly.entity_id
_entity_poly.type
_entity_poly.pdbx_seq_one_letter_code
_entity_poly.pdbx_strand_id
1 'polypeptide(L)'
;MATRDFYFNTVLSLARSLAAHRPAPGEKVQKLLCMCPCDSRGVFTLDVRRRDAVIALAVFLVESDLQHKDTVVSYLLSLLKGLPRVQWVEENAGRKCKETLPMAENFSFCLVTLLSDVAQRDPESRSQILEAVMEVMQSLLEICQTPENHDKGDLSSAAHHKHTYPKNVKYICALDHKTSHKCQFLEIEIYTSYES
;
A
#
# COMPACT_ATOMS: atom_id res chain seq x y z
N MET A 1 -13.48 17.77 -5.03
CA MET A 1 -13.10 16.66 -5.92
C MET A 1 -11.73 16.86 -6.58
N ALA A 2 -11.31 18.09 -6.93
CA ALA A 2 -9.99 18.39 -7.52
C ALA A 2 -8.76 18.28 -6.58
N THR A 3 -8.96 18.28 -5.26
CA THR A 3 -7.86 18.34 -4.27
C THR A 3 -7.17 17.00 -4.02
N ARG A 4 -7.88 15.88 -4.21
CA ARG A 4 -7.34 14.53 -3.99
C ARG A 4 -6.24 14.20 -5.00
N ASP A 5 -6.53 14.42 -6.28
CA ASP A 5 -5.58 14.16 -7.36
C ASP A 5 -4.42 15.16 -7.32
N PHE A 6 -4.66 16.41 -6.89
CA PHE A 6 -3.60 17.41 -6.76
C PHE A 6 -2.52 17.03 -5.74
N TYR A 7 -2.92 16.57 -4.54
CA TYR A 7 -1.95 16.18 -3.51
C TYR A 7 -1.11 14.98 -3.97
N PHE A 8 -1.76 13.91 -4.42
CA PHE A 8 -1.07 12.72 -4.90
C PHE A 8 -0.09 13.08 -6.04
N ASN A 9 -0.55 13.83 -7.05
CA ASN A 9 0.30 14.24 -8.17
C ASN A 9 1.49 15.08 -7.71
N THR A 10 1.31 15.95 -6.70
CA THR A 10 2.40 16.77 -6.15
C THR A 10 3.44 15.90 -5.43
N VAL A 11 2.99 14.99 -4.56
CA VAL A 11 3.89 14.12 -3.78
C VAL A 11 4.60 13.11 -4.69
N LEU A 12 3.90 12.57 -5.68
CA LEU A 12 4.49 11.70 -6.70
C LEU A 12 5.51 12.45 -7.56
N SER A 13 5.20 13.69 -7.99
CA SER A 13 6.16 14.51 -8.75
C SER A 13 7.42 14.81 -7.94
N LEU A 14 7.29 15.06 -6.64
CA LEU A 14 8.43 15.18 -5.73
C LEU A 14 9.25 13.89 -5.69
N ALA A 15 8.61 12.74 -5.51
CA ALA A 15 9.28 11.44 -5.48
C ALA A 15 10.07 11.17 -6.77
N ARG A 16 9.47 11.39 -7.94
CA ARG A 16 10.14 11.22 -9.24
C ARG A 16 11.29 12.20 -9.44
N SER A 17 11.10 13.46 -9.03
CA SER A 17 12.18 14.46 -9.07
C SER A 17 13.35 14.06 -8.18
N LEU A 18 13.08 13.51 -6.98
CA LEU A 18 14.13 12.98 -6.10
C LEU A 18 14.82 11.75 -6.70
N ALA A 19 14.07 10.87 -7.37
CA ALA A 19 14.62 9.68 -8.03
C ALA A 19 15.58 10.03 -9.18
N ALA A 20 15.35 11.14 -9.87
CA ALA A 20 16.24 11.63 -10.91
C ALA A 20 17.61 12.12 -10.38
N HIS A 21 17.73 12.42 -9.07
CA HIS A 21 19.01 12.79 -8.46
C HIS A 21 19.87 11.54 -8.16
N ARG A 22 21.15 11.58 -8.54
CA ARG A 22 22.13 10.52 -8.26
C ARG A 22 23.42 11.12 -7.65
N PRO A 23 23.62 11.04 -6.32
CA PRO A 23 22.72 10.50 -5.30
C PRO A 23 21.57 11.47 -4.92
N ALA A 24 20.44 10.91 -4.52
CA ALA A 24 19.29 11.62 -3.99
C ALA A 24 19.63 12.21 -2.60
N PRO A 25 19.40 13.51 -2.36
CA PRO A 25 19.72 14.13 -1.07
C PRO A 25 18.94 13.49 0.08
N GLY A 26 19.66 12.87 1.03
CA GLY A 26 19.05 12.13 2.14
C GLY A 26 18.04 12.94 2.96
N GLU A 27 18.33 14.22 3.23
CA GLU A 27 17.39 15.11 3.93
C GLU A 27 16.04 15.26 3.21
N LYS A 28 16.04 15.28 1.87
CA LYS A 28 14.80 15.40 1.09
C LYS A 28 14.04 14.08 1.04
N VAL A 29 14.75 12.95 0.99
CA VAL A 29 14.14 11.61 1.10
C VAL A 29 13.51 11.43 2.48
N GLN A 30 14.18 11.89 3.54
CA GLN A 30 13.60 11.88 4.90
C GLN A 30 12.34 12.75 5.00
N LYS A 31 12.29 13.91 4.35
CA LYS A 31 11.05 14.72 4.27
C LYS A 31 9.90 13.96 3.59
N LEU A 32 10.18 13.19 2.53
CA LEU A 32 9.19 12.33 1.89
C LEU A 32 8.72 11.21 2.83
N LEU A 33 9.65 10.55 3.53
CA LEU A 33 9.34 9.54 4.54
C LEU A 33 8.48 10.10 5.68
N CYS A 34 8.75 11.31 6.17
CA CYS A 34 7.95 11.97 7.22
C CYS A 34 6.49 12.27 6.82
N MET A 35 6.15 12.22 5.52
CA MET A 35 4.75 12.34 5.06
C MET A 35 3.98 11.01 5.16
N CYS A 36 4.70 9.90 5.32
CA CYS A 36 4.14 8.57 5.45
C CYS A 36 3.63 8.32 6.89
N PRO A 37 2.72 7.35 7.12
CA PRO A 37 2.23 7.04 8.45
C PRO A 37 3.37 6.48 9.33
N CYS A 38 3.43 6.93 10.58
CA CYS A 38 4.33 6.38 11.58
C CYS A 38 3.63 5.28 12.39
N ASP A 39 4.40 4.27 12.78
CA ASP A 39 3.93 3.25 13.71
C ASP A 39 3.68 3.88 15.09
N SER A 40 2.46 3.73 15.62
CA SER A 40 2.09 4.14 16.97
C SER A 40 1.72 2.91 17.80
N ARG A 41 2.69 2.33 18.53
CA ARG A 41 2.53 1.12 19.35
C ARG A 41 2.05 -0.09 18.53
N GLY A 42 2.62 -0.26 17.35
CA GLY A 42 2.31 -1.31 16.38
C GLY A 42 1.13 -0.99 15.46
N VAL A 43 0.40 0.12 15.66
CA VAL A 43 -0.79 0.46 14.86
C VAL A 43 -0.48 1.62 13.94
N PHE A 44 -0.69 1.42 12.64
CA PHE A 44 -0.66 2.48 11.65
C PHE A 44 -2.06 3.06 11.46
N THR A 45 -2.14 4.37 11.24
CA THR A 45 -3.39 5.05 10.85
C THR A 45 -3.23 5.59 9.44
N LEU A 46 -4.05 5.08 8.51
CA LEU A 46 -4.00 5.38 7.08
C LEU A 46 -5.19 6.22 6.64
N ASP A 47 -4.96 7.52 6.50
CA ASP A 47 -5.82 8.42 5.74
C ASP A 47 -5.40 8.48 4.26
N VAL A 48 -6.16 9.22 3.45
CA VAL A 48 -5.89 9.38 2.00
C VAL A 48 -4.47 9.89 1.74
N ARG A 49 -4.03 10.93 2.46
CA ARG A 49 -2.73 11.58 2.22
C ARG A 49 -1.57 10.67 2.60
N ARG A 50 -1.69 9.98 3.73
CA ARG A 50 -0.65 9.05 4.22
C ARG A 50 -0.46 7.88 3.27
N ARG A 51 -1.52 7.35 2.67
CA ARG A 51 -1.42 6.31 1.65
C ARG A 51 -0.72 6.80 0.39
N ASP A 52 -1.14 7.96 -0.11
CA ASP A 52 -0.55 8.60 -1.28
C ASP A 52 0.96 8.82 -1.11
N ALA A 53 1.38 9.25 0.09
CA ALA A 53 2.79 9.41 0.44
C ALA A 53 3.57 8.08 0.44
N VAL A 54 2.98 6.99 0.96
CA VAL A 54 3.62 5.65 0.92
C VAL A 54 3.81 5.18 -0.52
N ILE A 55 2.79 5.33 -1.37
CA ILE A 55 2.89 4.92 -2.77
C ILE A 55 3.97 5.74 -3.48
N ALA A 56 4.00 7.06 -3.28
CA ALA A 56 5.04 7.91 -3.85
C ALA A 56 6.45 7.55 -3.34
N LEU A 57 6.61 7.23 -2.05
CA LEU A 57 7.88 6.79 -1.47
C LEU A 57 8.37 5.47 -2.10
N ALA A 58 7.47 4.50 -2.29
CA ALA A 58 7.79 3.24 -2.93
C ALA A 58 8.12 3.42 -4.43
N VAL A 59 7.42 4.32 -5.13
CA VAL A 59 7.80 4.73 -6.50
C VAL A 59 9.18 5.36 -6.53
N PHE A 60 9.52 6.27 -5.60
CA PHE A 60 10.87 6.81 -5.48
C PHE A 60 11.91 5.69 -5.33
N LEU A 61 11.68 4.72 -4.45
CA LEU A 61 12.62 3.63 -4.24
C LEU A 61 12.88 2.86 -5.55
N VAL A 62 11.82 2.52 -6.27
CA VAL A 62 11.91 1.76 -7.54
C VAL A 62 12.54 2.59 -8.67
N GLU A 63 12.09 3.83 -8.89
CA GLU A 63 12.58 4.69 -9.99
C GLU A 63 14.01 5.21 -9.74
N SER A 64 14.42 5.36 -8.47
CA SER A 64 15.77 5.82 -8.11
C SER A 64 16.86 4.76 -8.24
N ASP A 65 16.49 3.53 -8.62
CA ASP A 65 17.35 2.35 -8.61
C ASP A 65 17.79 1.97 -7.18
N LEU A 66 16.80 1.91 -6.27
CA LEU A 66 16.93 1.46 -4.88
C LEU A 66 17.83 2.35 -3.99
N GLN A 67 17.82 3.66 -4.20
CA GLN A 67 18.52 4.57 -3.30
C GLN A 67 17.86 4.60 -1.92
N HIS A 68 18.69 4.71 -0.87
CA HIS A 68 18.25 4.70 0.54
C HIS A 68 17.48 3.42 0.94
N LYS A 69 17.75 2.29 0.26
CA LYS A 69 17.00 1.03 0.43
C LYS A 69 16.89 0.58 1.89
N ASP A 70 17.96 0.65 2.67
CA ASP A 70 17.99 0.11 4.03
C ASP A 70 16.92 0.75 4.92
N THR A 71 16.70 2.07 4.76
CA THR A 71 15.66 2.79 5.49
C THR A 71 14.28 2.57 4.88
N VAL A 72 14.16 2.72 3.57
CA VAL A 72 12.84 2.73 2.91
C VAL A 72 12.23 1.33 2.86
N VAL A 73 13.00 0.29 2.54
CA VAL A 73 12.53 -1.10 2.55
C VAL A 73 12.14 -1.52 3.96
N SER A 74 12.97 -1.22 4.97
CA SER A 74 12.64 -1.53 6.37
C SER A 74 11.32 -0.89 6.79
N TYR A 75 11.06 0.35 6.39
CA TYR A 75 9.81 1.03 6.64
C TYR A 75 8.61 0.36 5.95
N LEU A 76 8.72 0.08 4.65
CA LEU A 76 7.64 -0.54 3.87
C LEU A 76 7.30 -1.95 4.37
N LEU A 77 8.30 -2.73 4.80
CA LEU A 77 8.10 -4.04 5.42
C LEU A 77 7.37 -3.93 6.76
N SER A 78 7.75 -2.96 7.60
CA SER A 78 7.05 -2.70 8.87
C SER A 78 5.58 -2.34 8.64
N LEU A 79 5.31 -1.52 7.61
CA LEU A 79 3.95 -1.14 7.25
C LEU A 79 3.15 -2.34 6.70
N LEU A 80 3.75 -3.16 5.84
CA LEU A 80 3.14 -4.38 5.31
C LEU A 80 2.71 -5.32 6.45
N LYS A 81 3.62 -5.60 7.39
CA LYS A 81 3.33 -6.43 8.58
C LYS A 81 2.28 -5.81 9.50
N GLY A 82 2.13 -4.49 9.47
CA GLY A 82 1.12 -3.75 10.22
C GLY A 82 -0.29 -3.77 9.60
N LEU A 83 -0.44 -4.16 8.32
CA LEU A 83 -1.72 -4.11 7.61
C LEU A 83 -2.87 -4.87 8.29
N PRO A 84 -2.68 -6.06 8.89
CA PRO A 84 -3.78 -6.75 9.58
C PRO A 84 -4.40 -5.96 10.74
N ARG A 85 -3.68 -4.97 11.30
CA ARG A 85 -4.09 -4.19 12.49
C ARG A 85 -4.23 -2.70 12.19
N VAL A 86 -4.14 -2.31 10.93
CA VAL A 86 -4.13 -0.91 10.52
C VAL A 86 -5.51 -0.27 10.71
N GLN A 87 -5.52 0.99 11.14
CA GLN A 87 -6.72 1.81 11.22
C GLN A 87 -6.93 2.55 9.90
N TRP A 88 -7.97 2.18 9.18
CA TRP A 88 -8.38 2.85 7.95
C TRP A 88 -9.25 4.06 8.27
N VAL A 89 -8.81 5.24 7.85
CA VAL A 89 -9.61 6.47 7.98
C VAL A 89 -10.33 6.69 6.66
N GLU A 90 -11.64 6.45 6.66
CA GLU A 90 -12.51 6.76 5.53
C GLU A 90 -12.84 8.25 5.52
N GLU A 91 -12.71 8.88 4.37
CA GLU A 91 -13.28 10.20 4.13
C GLU A 91 -14.72 9.94 3.65
N ASN A 92 -15.73 10.39 4.41
CA ASN A 92 -17.15 10.17 4.14
C ASN A 92 -17.56 10.71 2.75
N ALA A 93 -17.30 9.95 1.70
CA ALA A 93 -17.79 10.20 0.36
C ALA A 93 -19.00 9.30 0.16
N GLY A 94 -20.20 9.89 0.28
CA GLY A 94 -21.50 9.21 0.14
C GLY A 94 -21.81 8.65 -1.26
N ARG A 95 -20.83 8.09 -1.98
CA ARG A 95 -21.04 7.40 -3.26
C ARG A 95 -20.61 5.95 -3.15
N LYS A 96 -21.61 5.06 -3.13
CA LYS A 96 -21.46 3.64 -3.45
C LYS A 96 -21.09 3.52 -4.93
N CYS A 97 -19.82 3.68 -5.28
CA CYS A 97 -19.33 3.24 -6.58
C CYS A 97 -19.14 1.71 -6.47
N LYS A 98 -19.94 0.95 -7.21
CA LYS A 98 -19.99 -0.52 -7.13
C LYS A 98 -18.81 -1.23 -7.79
N GLU A 99 -17.92 -0.49 -8.46
CA GLU A 99 -16.92 -1.07 -9.38
C GLU A 99 -15.47 -0.91 -8.92
N THR A 100 -15.22 -0.20 -7.82
CA THR A 100 -13.87 -0.03 -7.27
C THR A 100 -13.66 -0.95 -6.08
N LEU A 101 -12.52 -1.63 -6.02
CA LEU A 101 -12.12 -2.41 -4.84
C LEU A 101 -12.18 -1.54 -3.57
N PRO A 102 -12.42 -2.13 -2.40
CA PRO A 102 -12.24 -1.46 -1.12
C PRO A 102 -10.88 -0.79 -1.02
N MET A 103 -10.84 0.34 -0.32
CA MET A 103 -9.64 1.15 -0.13
C MET A 103 -8.47 0.36 0.46
N ALA A 104 -8.76 -0.55 1.41
CA ALA A 104 -7.78 -1.43 2.01
C ALA A 104 -7.13 -2.38 1.00
N GLU A 105 -7.95 -2.97 0.12
CA GLU A 105 -7.49 -3.90 -0.92
C GLU A 105 -6.64 -3.18 -1.96
N ASN A 106 -7.10 -2.03 -2.46
CA ASN A 106 -6.33 -1.22 -3.41
C ASN A 106 -4.94 -0.85 -2.88
N PHE A 107 -4.87 -0.35 -1.63
CA PHE A 107 -3.60 0.04 -1.04
C PHE A 107 -2.67 -1.16 -0.84
N SER A 108 -3.20 -2.26 -0.29
CA SER A 108 -2.43 -3.48 -0.04
C SER A 108 -1.87 -4.06 -1.34
N PHE A 109 -2.69 -4.07 -2.40
CA PHE A 109 -2.27 -4.52 -3.72
C PHE A 109 -1.14 -3.66 -4.29
N CYS A 110 -1.27 -2.33 -4.26
CA CYS A 110 -0.23 -1.42 -4.74
C CYS A 110 1.09 -1.58 -3.95
N LEU A 111 1.00 -1.67 -2.62
CA LEU A 111 2.18 -1.84 -1.77
C LEU A 111 2.92 -3.16 -2.06
N VAL A 112 2.19 -4.28 -2.14
CA VAL A 112 2.78 -5.59 -2.45
C VAL A 112 3.35 -5.64 -3.87
N THR A 113 2.71 -4.97 -4.83
CA THR A 113 3.22 -4.89 -6.21
C THR A 113 4.56 -4.15 -6.27
N LEU A 114 4.66 -3.00 -5.60
CA LEU A 114 5.91 -2.24 -5.55
C LEU A 114 7.01 -2.99 -4.79
N LEU A 115 6.69 -3.64 -3.67
CA LEU A 115 7.64 -4.50 -2.97
C LEU A 115 8.08 -5.71 -3.82
N SER A 116 7.20 -6.24 -4.67
CA SER A 116 7.56 -7.31 -5.60
C SER A 116 8.55 -6.83 -6.66
N ASP A 117 8.45 -5.58 -7.12
CA ASP A 117 9.42 -4.99 -8.03
C ASP A 117 10.78 -4.77 -7.33
N VAL A 118 10.78 -4.33 -6.06
CA VAL A 118 12.00 -4.26 -5.23
C VAL A 118 12.64 -5.65 -5.06
N ALA A 119 11.84 -6.67 -4.75
CA ALA A 119 12.32 -8.05 -4.57
C ALA A 119 12.91 -8.65 -5.86
N GLN A 120 12.44 -8.22 -7.03
CA GLN A 120 13.02 -8.63 -8.30
C GLN A 120 14.40 -8.00 -8.55
N ARG A 121 14.59 -6.75 -8.13
CA ARG A 121 15.82 -5.98 -8.34
C ARG A 121 16.88 -6.19 -7.26
N ASP A 122 16.48 -6.51 -6.03
CA ASP A 122 17.37 -6.71 -4.89
C ASP A 122 17.24 -8.12 -4.27
N PRO A 123 18.18 -9.03 -4.58
CA PRO A 123 18.18 -10.38 -4.02
C PRO A 123 18.30 -10.41 -2.49
N GLU A 124 18.93 -9.40 -1.88
CA GLU A 124 19.10 -9.30 -0.42
C GLU A 124 17.76 -9.06 0.28
N SER A 125 16.96 -8.12 -0.23
CA SER A 125 15.62 -7.82 0.31
C SER A 125 14.56 -8.86 -0.08
N ARG A 126 14.76 -9.61 -1.17
CA ARG A 126 13.77 -10.56 -1.71
C ARG A 126 13.22 -11.53 -0.67
N SER A 127 14.10 -12.20 0.09
CA SER A 127 13.67 -13.17 1.10
C SER A 127 12.86 -12.49 2.20
N GLN A 128 13.26 -11.31 2.65
CA GLN A 128 12.56 -10.55 3.69
C GLN A 128 11.16 -10.11 3.22
N ILE A 129 11.03 -9.72 1.95
CA ILE A 129 9.75 -9.31 1.35
C ILE A 129 8.80 -10.51 1.26
N LEU A 130 9.27 -11.65 0.75
CA LEU A 130 8.45 -12.86 0.64
C LEU A 130 8.01 -13.37 2.02
N GLU A 131 8.93 -13.38 2.99
CA GLU A 131 8.64 -13.75 4.38
C GLU A 131 7.57 -12.82 4.98
N ALA A 132 7.70 -11.50 4.82
CA ALA A 132 6.71 -10.54 5.31
C ALA A 132 5.33 -10.74 4.65
N VAL A 133 5.27 -11.03 3.35
CA VAL A 133 3.99 -11.34 2.67
C VAL A 133 3.37 -12.62 3.25
N MET A 134 4.17 -13.66 3.48
CA MET A 134 3.69 -14.91 4.09
C MET A 134 3.19 -14.69 5.53
N GLU A 135 3.90 -13.93 6.35
CA GLU A 135 3.48 -13.57 7.71
C GLU A 135 2.12 -12.84 7.73
N VAL A 136 1.92 -11.90 6.80
CA VAL A 136 0.64 -11.18 6.66
C VAL A 136 -0.47 -12.13 6.25
N MET A 137 -0.24 -13.00 5.25
CA MET A 137 -1.25 -13.98 4.81
C MET A 137 -1.64 -14.94 5.94
N GLN A 138 -0.67 -15.38 6.74
CA GLN A 138 -0.92 -16.21 7.91
C GLN A 138 -1.75 -15.47 8.97
N SER A 139 -1.42 -14.21 9.26
CA SER A 139 -2.17 -13.38 10.19
C SER A 139 -3.63 -13.18 9.74
N LEU A 140 -3.85 -12.95 8.44
CA LEU A 140 -5.20 -12.82 7.87
C LEU A 140 -5.97 -14.15 7.93
N LEU A 141 -5.29 -15.27 7.69
CA LEU A 141 -5.89 -16.61 7.80
C LEU A 141 -6.39 -16.88 9.23
N GLU A 142 -5.58 -16.54 10.24
CA GLU A 142 -5.96 -16.67 11.65
C GLU A 142 -7.21 -15.85 11.99
N ILE A 143 -7.26 -14.59 11.54
CA ILE A 143 -8.44 -13.72 11.70
C ILE A 143 -9.68 -14.37 11.08
N CYS A 144 -9.56 -14.99 9.90
CA CYS A 144 -10.68 -15.69 9.25
C CYS A 144 -11.11 -16.97 10.00
N GLN A 145 -10.19 -17.66 10.68
CA GLN A 145 -10.45 -18.91 11.39
C GLN A 145 -11.05 -18.68 12.79
N THR A 146 -10.77 -17.55 13.44
CA THR A 146 -11.29 -17.21 14.77
C THR A 146 -12.17 -15.96 14.77
N PRO A 147 -13.38 -16.01 14.18
CA PRO A 147 -14.25 -14.83 14.08
C PRO A 147 -14.78 -14.33 15.44
N GLU A 148 -14.78 -15.16 16.49
CA GLU A 148 -15.45 -14.85 17.77
C GLU A 148 -14.61 -14.03 18.78
N ASN A 149 -13.31 -13.81 18.54
CA ASN A 149 -12.43 -13.12 19.50
C ASN A 149 -12.23 -11.61 19.24
N HIS A 150 -12.76 -11.06 18.14
CA HIS A 150 -12.57 -9.66 17.77
C HIS A 150 -13.74 -8.71 18.09
N ASP A 151 -14.79 -9.18 18.76
CA ASP A 151 -15.97 -8.37 19.14
C ASP A 151 -15.88 -7.77 20.56
N LYS A 152 -14.73 -7.19 20.92
CA LYS A 152 -14.56 -6.46 22.20
C LYS A 152 -13.77 -5.17 22.01
N GLY A 153 -14.34 -4.26 21.24
CA GLY A 153 -13.88 -2.88 21.14
C GLY A 153 -14.85 -2.09 20.27
N ASP A 154 -15.61 -1.21 20.90
CA ASP A 154 -16.49 -0.20 20.28
C ASP A 154 -17.88 -0.64 19.78
N LEU A 155 -18.68 -1.15 20.71
CA LEU A 155 -20.14 -1.08 20.65
C LEU A 155 -20.66 -0.07 21.68
N SER A 156 -20.56 1.22 21.35
CA SER A 156 -21.56 2.19 21.83
C SER A 156 -21.73 3.35 20.85
N SER A 157 -22.90 3.37 20.22
CA SER A 157 -23.51 4.46 19.46
C SER A 157 -23.10 4.64 17.99
N ALA A 158 -23.64 3.77 17.11
CA ALA A 158 -24.39 4.22 15.92
C ALA A 158 -25.12 3.03 15.28
N ALA A 159 -26.43 3.16 15.15
CA ALA A 159 -27.27 2.22 14.45
C ALA A 159 -26.96 2.19 12.95
N HIS A 160 -27.12 1.00 12.35
CA HIS A 160 -27.19 0.72 10.91
C HIS A 160 -25.92 0.95 10.06
N HIS A 161 -25.05 -0.06 9.98
CA HIS A 161 -24.71 -0.77 8.73
C HIS A 161 -23.81 -1.97 9.09
N LYS A 162 -24.38 -3.18 9.12
CA LYS A 162 -23.58 -4.42 9.12
C LYS A 162 -22.89 -4.51 7.77
N HIS A 163 -21.61 -4.19 7.69
CA HIS A 163 -20.81 -4.55 6.52
C HIS A 163 -20.54 -6.04 6.61
N THR A 164 -21.39 -6.82 5.95
CA THR A 164 -21.13 -8.24 5.68
C THR A 164 -19.92 -8.30 4.77
N TYR A 165 -18.76 -8.74 5.28
CA TYR A 165 -17.62 -9.09 4.43
C TYR A 165 -18.09 -10.11 3.37
N PRO A 166 -17.91 -9.85 2.07
CA PRO A 166 -18.29 -10.81 1.05
C PRO A 166 -17.45 -12.07 1.20
N LYS A 167 -18.11 -13.21 1.46
CA LYS A 167 -17.53 -14.55 1.66
C LYS A 167 -16.85 -15.15 0.41
N ASN A 168 -16.42 -14.35 -0.55
CA ASN A 168 -15.83 -14.78 -1.82
C ASN A 168 -14.62 -13.91 -2.17
N VAL A 169 -13.54 -14.04 -1.39
CA VAL A 169 -12.24 -13.47 -1.77
C VAL A 169 -11.58 -14.45 -2.76
N LYS A 170 -11.72 -14.17 -4.07
CA LYS A 170 -10.85 -14.77 -5.07
C LYS A 170 -9.52 -14.00 -5.06
N TYR A 171 -8.50 -14.59 -4.46
CA TYR A 171 -7.12 -14.13 -4.62
C TYR A 171 -6.69 -14.39 -6.07
N ILE A 172 -6.52 -13.33 -6.87
CA ILE A 172 -5.90 -13.46 -8.19
C ILE A 172 -4.39 -13.36 -7.99
N CYS A 173 -3.73 -14.52 -7.96
CA CYS A 173 -2.31 -14.60 -8.24
C CYS A 173 -2.17 -14.63 -9.77
N ALA A 174 -1.88 -13.50 -10.40
CA ALA A 174 -1.46 -13.47 -11.79
C ALA A 174 0.08 -13.54 -11.86
N LEU A 175 0.62 -14.72 -11.52
CA LEU A 175 1.94 -15.12 -12.00
C LEU A 175 1.71 -15.85 -13.32
N ASP A 176 1.81 -15.15 -14.45
CA ASP A 176 1.85 -15.82 -15.74
C ASP A 176 3.21 -16.51 -15.91
N HIS A 177 3.19 -17.85 -15.86
CA HIS A 177 4.35 -18.72 -16.06
C HIS A 177 4.66 -18.96 -17.55
N LYS A 178 4.13 -18.14 -18.48
CA LYS A 178 4.37 -18.30 -19.92
C LYS A 178 4.71 -16.97 -20.59
N THR A 179 5.92 -16.46 -20.37
CA THR A 179 6.86 -16.16 -21.48
C THR A 179 8.19 -15.67 -20.96
N SER A 180 9.22 -16.42 -21.37
CA SER A 180 10.61 -16.03 -21.31
C SER A 180 10.82 -14.73 -22.10
N HIS A 181 11.53 -13.76 -21.51
CA HIS A 181 12.02 -12.53 -22.15
C HIS A 181 10.98 -11.47 -22.57
N LYS A 182 10.27 -10.89 -21.59
CA LYS A 182 9.91 -9.46 -21.44
C LYS A 182 8.81 -9.35 -20.38
N CYS A 183 9.14 -8.90 -19.17
CA CYS A 183 8.13 -8.30 -18.31
C CYS A 183 7.67 -7.01 -19.01
N GLN A 184 6.63 -7.12 -19.84
CA GLN A 184 5.88 -5.95 -20.24
C GLN A 184 5.20 -5.44 -18.98
N PHE A 185 5.76 -4.34 -18.48
CA PHE A 185 5.19 -3.45 -17.48
C PHE A 185 3.67 -3.43 -17.64
N LEU A 186 2.94 -3.82 -16.61
CA LEU A 186 1.67 -3.15 -16.37
C LEU A 186 2.07 -1.72 -16.03
N GLU A 187 1.93 -0.84 -17.03
CA GLU A 187 1.72 0.57 -16.78
C GLU A 187 0.67 0.63 -15.66
N ILE A 188 1.04 1.15 -14.50
CA ILE A 188 0.06 1.50 -13.48
C ILE A 188 -0.69 2.71 -14.06
N GLU A 189 -1.57 2.47 -15.02
CA GLU A 189 -2.66 3.37 -15.32
C GLU A 189 -3.57 3.31 -14.09
N ILE A 190 -3.26 4.18 -13.12
CA ILE A 190 -4.26 4.64 -12.17
C ILE A 190 -5.30 5.36 -13.05
N TYR A 191 -6.28 4.61 -13.55
CA TYR A 191 -7.41 5.19 -14.28
C TYR A 191 -8.11 6.16 -13.33
N THR A 192 -7.76 7.44 -13.41
CA THR A 192 -8.70 8.51 -13.08
C THR A 192 -9.74 8.48 -14.18
N SER A 193 -10.85 7.78 -13.94
CA SER A 193 -11.96 7.72 -14.87
C SER A 193 -12.46 9.13 -15.16
N TYR A 194 -12.19 9.64 -16.35
CA TYR A 194 -12.87 10.78 -16.95
C TYR A 194 -13.06 10.47 -18.43
N GLU A 195 -14.31 10.23 -18.82
CA GLU A 195 -14.78 10.64 -20.15
C GLU A 195 -16.25 11.07 -20.05
N SER A 196 -16.43 12.31 -20.52
CA SER A 196 -17.58 13.19 -20.79
C SER A 196 -18.98 12.86 -20.28
#